data_AF-A0A847Y2F1-F1
#
_entry.id   AF-A0A847Y2F1-F1
#
_cell.length_a   1.000
_cell.length_b   1.000
_cell.length_c   1.000
_cell.angle_alpha   90.00
_cell.angle_beta   90.00
_cell.angle_gamma   90.00
#
_symmetry.space_group_name_H-M   'P 1'
#
loop_
_entity.id
_entity.type
_entity.pdbx_description
1 polymer ?
#
loop_
_entity_poly.entity_id
_entity_poly.type
_entity_poly.pdbx_seq_one_letter_code
_entity_poly.pdbx_strand_id
1 'polypeptide(L)'
;MSAYKQLVMEKLLAPPSKESLLNFISWLDLECVGAGVEAVPWQILTRSIVAAGRALVKKQHFASGHPVVLTLQAAEAYCQTPVPDQFALYFKAATRSYPFGSGEGCYAINECGFPGCQPGSGCPSGAGSLYSIARVVGSEVVWQAITAELIPWLKEGDEKQLRKKAGK
;
A
#
# COMPACT_ATOMS: atom_id res chain seq x y z
N MET A 1 4.02 2.62 20.97
CA MET A 1 4.00 1.79 19.75
C MET A 1 3.57 0.37 20.05
N SER A 2 2.63 -0.19 19.29
CA SER A 2 2.33 -1.64 19.38
C SER A 2 3.47 -2.46 18.78
N ALA A 3 3.63 -3.73 19.20
CA ALA A 3 4.65 -4.63 18.65
C ALA A 3 4.55 -4.73 17.11
N TYR A 4 3.33 -4.71 16.57
CA TYR A 4 3.10 -4.69 15.13
C TYR A 4 3.70 -3.45 14.46
N LYS A 5 3.42 -2.25 14.99
CA LYS A 5 3.97 -1.01 14.42
C LYS A 5 5.50 -0.97 14.47
N GLN A 6 6.11 -1.51 15.53
CA GLN A 6 7.58 -1.65 15.62
C GLN A 6 8.12 -2.53 14.49
N LEU A 7 7.49 -3.69 14.25
CA LEU A 7 7.84 -4.58 13.13
C LEU A 7 7.74 -3.87 11.77
N VAL A 8 6.68 -3.08 11.55
CA VAL A 8 6.54 -2.30 10.31
C VAL A 8 7.64 -1.25 10.19
N MET A 9 7.94 -0.53 11.28
CA MET A 9 9.01 0.46 11.29
C MET A 9 10.38 -0.14 10.96
N GLU A 10 10.71 -1.32 11.50
CA GLU A 10 11.96 -2.02 11.18
C GLU A 10 12.08 -2.34 9.69
N LYS A 11 10.99 -2.78 9.05
CA LYS A 11 10.95 -3.01 7.61
C LYS A 11 11.16 -1.72 6.82
N LEU A 12 10.53 -0.62 7.23
CA LEU A 12 10.63 0.68 6.55
C LEU A 12 11.99 1.35 6.70
N LEU A 13 12.79 0.95 7.69
CA LEU A 13 14.17 1.44 7.88
C LEU A 13 15.20 0.74 6.99
N ALA A 14 14.79 -0.26 6.21
CA ALA A 14 15.67 -0.89 5.22
C ALA A 14 16.13 0.14 4.16
N PRO A 15 17.37 0.02 3.64
CA PRO A 15 17.89 0.94 2.64
C PRO A 15 17.04 0.93 1.37
N PRO A 16 16.85 2.07 0.69
CA PRO A 16 16.10 2.10 -0.58
C PRO A 16 16.71 1.16 -1.61
N SER A 17 15.97 0.13 -2.01
CA SER A 17 16.41 -0.84 -3.01
C SER A 17 15.22 -1.60 -3.60
N LYS A 18 15.45 -2.28 -4.73
CA LYS A 18 14.49 -3.24 -5.31
C LYS A 18 14.19 -4.39 -4.33
N GLU A 19 15.20 -4.89 -3.65
CA GLU A 19 15.06 -6.02 -2.71
C GLU A 19 14.18 -5.64 -1.51
N SER A 20 14.41 -4.46 -0.91
CA SER A 20 13.58 -3.95 0.18
C SER A 20 12.11 -3.81 -0.23
N LEU A 21 11.86 -3.32 -1.44
CA LEU A 21 10.51 -3.22 -1.98
C LEU A 21 9.87 -4.60 -2.17
N LEU A 22 10.57 -5.57 -2.77
CA LEU A 22 10.03 -6.92 -2.99
C LEU A 22 9.74 -7.64 -1.66
N ASN A 23 10.65 -7.54 -0.69
CA ASN A 23 10.47 -8.10 0.64
C ASN A 23 9.26 -7.49 1.36
N PHE A 24 9.06 -6.18 1.21
CA PHE A 24 7.92 -5.49 1.78
C PHE A 24 6.60 -5.87 1.11
N ILE A 25 6.58 -6.00 -0.22
CA ILE A 25 5.40 -6.43 -0.98
C ILE A 25 4.99 -7.84 -0.55
N SER A 26 5.94 -8.77 -0.51
CA SER A 26 5.64 -10.16 -0.13
C SER A 26 5.12 -10.24 1.30
N TRP A 27 5.76 -9.51 2.23
CA TRP A 27 5.29 -9.42 3.60
C TRP A 27 3.87 -8.83 3.69
N LEU A 28 3.60 -7.69 3.03
CA LEU A 28 2.27 -7.07 3.06
C LEU A 28 1.19 -7.98 2.50
N ASP A 29 1.51 -8.71 1.43
CA ASP A 29 0.56 -9.62 0.80
C ASP A 29 0.13 -10.72 1.77
N LEU A 30 1.10 -11.31 2.50
CA LEU A 30 0.82 -12.31 3.54
C LEU A 30 -0.02 -11.72 4.69
N GLU A 31 0.31 -10.53 5.15
CA GLU A 31 -0.42 -9.87 6.25
C GLU A 31 -1.86 -9.50 5.87
N CYS A 32 -2.10 -9.10 4.62
CA CYS A 32 -3.42 -8.71 4.17
C CYS A 32 -4.37 -9.91 3.96
N VAL A 33 -3.85 -11.05 3.48
CA VAL A 33 -4.67 -12.26 3.21
C VAL A 33 -5.37 -12.77 4.47
N GLY A 34 -4.74 -12.65 5.64
CA GLY A 34 -5.31 -13.07 6.92
C GLY A 34 -6.15 -12.02 7.64
N ALA A 35 -6.25 -10.79 7.10
CA ALA A 35 -6.76 -9.64 7.83
C ALA A 35 -8.04 -9.07 7.21
N GLY A 36 -8.97 -8.62 8.07
CA GLY A 36 -10.13 -7.84 7.62
C GLY A 36 -9.70 -6.48 7.05
N VAL A 37 -10.49 -5.94 6.13
CA VAL A 37 -10.17 -4.70 5.39
C VAL A 37 -10.08 -3.44 6.25
N GLU A 38 -10.53 -3.47 7.50
CA GLU A 38 -10.37 -2.36 8.45
C GLU A 38 -9.01 -2.41 9.20
N ALA A 39 -8.32 -3.55 9.10
CA ALA A 39 -7.09 -3.80 9.85
C ALA A 39 -5.92 -2.95 9.33
N VAL A 40 -4.91 -2.80 10.21
CA VAL A 40 -3.71 -2.02 9.94
C VAL A 40 -2.95 -2.46 8.66
N PRO A 41 -2.80 -3.77 8.32
CA PRO A 41 -2.13 -4.19 7.08
C PRO A 41 -2.75 -3.55 5.83
N TRP A 42 -4.08 -3.55 5.71
CA TRP A 42 -4.80 -2.97 4.57
C TRP A 42 -4.64 -1.44 4.49
N GLN A 43 -4.57 -0.77 5.64
CA GLN A 43 -4.26 0.66 5.68
C GLN A 43 -2.82 0.95 5.23
N ILE A 44 -1.85 0.14 5.64
CA ILE A 44 -0.44 0.27 5.21
C ILE A 44 -0.34 0.05 3.70
N LEU A 45 -0.95 -1.02 3.18
CA LEU A 45 -0.94 -1.32 1.76
C LEU A 45 -1.56 -0.18 0.95
N THR A 46 -2.75 0.28 1.34
CA THR A 46 -3.45 1.31 0.57
C THR A 46 -2.72 2.65 0.62
N ARG A 47 -2.15 3.04 1.77
CA ARG A 47 -1.28 4.23 1.87
C ARG A 47 -0.03 4.11 1.01
N SER A 48 0.58 2.92 0.96
CA SER A 48 1.73 2.65 0.09
C SER A 48 1.36 2.84 -1.39
N ILE A 49 0.19 2.35 -1.80
CA ILE A 49 -0.34 2.51 -3.16
C ILE A 49 -0.63 3.99 -3.47
N VAL A 50 -1.20 4.73 -2.52
CA VAL A 50 -1.41 6.19 -2.66
C VAL A 50 -0.08 6.91 -2.87
N ALA A 51 0.90 6.67 -2.01
CA ALA A 51 2.21 7.32 -2.10
C ALA A 51 2.93 7.01 -3.41
N ALA A 52 3.00 5.72 -3.79
CA ALA A 52 3.62 5.28 -5.04
C ALA A 52 2.84 5.77 -6.27
N GLY A 53 1.51 5.76 -6.22
CA GLY A 53 0.66 6.19 -7.32
C GLY A 53 0.74 7.70 -7.58
N ARG A 54 0.94 8.54 -6.55
CA ARG A 54 1.24 9.97 -6.76
C ARG A 54 2.52 10.17 -7.57
N ALA A 55 3.56 9.37 -7.32
CA ALA A 55 4.78 9.40 -8.12
C ALA A 55 4.52 8.95 -9.58
N LEU A 56 3.69 7.92 -9.77
CA LEU A 56 3.28 7.45 -11.10
C LEU A 56 2.53 8.53 -11.89
N VAL A 57 1.50 9.15 -11.28
CA VAL A 57 0.71 10.22 -11.91
C VAL A 57 1.61 11.39 -12.30
N LYS A 58 2.53 11.80 -11.42
CA LYS A 58 3.49 12.87 -11.71
C LYS A 58 4.39 12.52 -12.91
N LYS A 59 4.84 11.27 -13.01
CA LYS A 59 5.73 10.81 -14.10
C LYS A 59 5.01 10.67 -15.44
N GLN A 60 3.78 10.18 -15.44
CA GLN A 60 3.01 9.87 -16.65
C GLN A 60 2.06 10.99 -17.09
N HIS A 61 1.87 12.03 -16.26
CA HIS A 61 0.97 13.15 -16.54
C HIS A 61 -0.47 12.71 -16.83
N PHE A 62 -0.99 11.74 -16.06
CA PHE A 62 -2.38 11.29 -16.23
C PHE A 62 -3.39 12.42 -16.01
N ALA A 63 -4.36 12.52 -16.92
CA ALA A 63 -5.47 13.44 -16.79
C ALA A 63 -6.37 13.09 -15.58
N SER A 64 -7.15 14.06 -15.10
CA SER A 64 -8.00 13.91 -13.91
C SER A 64 -9.03 12.77 -14.00
N GLY A 65 -9.54 12.48 -15.21
CA GLY A 65 -10.48 11.38 -15.46
C GLY A 65 -9.82 10.01 -15.70
N HIS A 66 -8.49 9.92 -15.65
CA HIS A 66 -7.79 8.66 -15.90
C HIS A 66 -8.09 7.63 -14.79
N PRO A 67 -8.29 6.34 -15.10
CA PRO A 67 -8.66 5.33 -14.11
C PRO A 67 -7.73 5.27 -12.88
N VAL A 68 -6.41 5.37 -13.08
CA VAL A 68 -5.43 5.42 -11.97
C VAL A 68 -5.66 6.61 -11.03
N VAL A 69 -6.03 7.78 -11.56
CA VAL A 69 -6.29 8.98 -10.75
C VAL A 69 -7.57 8.80 -9.94
N LEU A 70 -8.62 8.23 -10.54
CA LEU A 70 -9.87 7.92 -9.84
C LEU A 70 -9.65 6.87 -8.74
N THR A 71 -8.83 5.84 -9.00
CA THR A 71 -8.45 4.84 -8.00
C THR A 71 -7.67 5.47 -6.85
N LEU A 72 -6.75 6.40 -7.11
CA LEU A 72 -6.03 7.14 -6.08
C LEU A 72 -6.97 7.95 -5.18
N GLN A 73 -7.96 8.63 -5.75
CA GLN A 73 -8.94 9.38 -4.98
C GLN A 73 -9.75 8.47 -4.05
N ALA A 74 -10.19 7.31 -4.54
CA ALA A 74 -10.92 6.34 -3.72
C ALA A 74 -10.02 5.71 -2.64
N ALA A 75 -8.76 5.41 -2.96
CA ALA A 75 -7.77 4.91 -2.01
C ALA A 75 -7.50 5.93 -0.88
N GLU A 76 -7.35 7.21 -1.22
CA GLU A 76 -7.20 8.30 -0.25
C GLU A 76 -8.42 8.42 0.67
N ALA A 77 -9.63 8.30 0.14
CA ALA A 77 -10.86 8.31 0.93
C ALA A 77 -10.91 7.15 1.95
N TYR A 78 -10.52 5.94 1.52
CA TYR A 78 -10.37 4.79 2.43
C TYR A 78 -9.28 5.02 3.47
N CYS A 79 -8.12 5.60 3.12
CA CYS A 79 -7.05 5.90 4.08
C CYS A 79 -7.49 6.90 5.18
N GLN A 80 -8.46 7.77 4.88
CA GLN A 80 -9.06 8.69 5.85
C GLN A 80 -10.12 8.01 6.73
N THR A 81 -10.93 7.14 6.13
CA THR A 81 -12.01 6.41 6.80
C THR A 81 -11.93 4.92 6.45
N PRO A 82 -11.13 4.12 7.19
CA PRO A 82 -10.80 2.75 6.82
C PRO A 82 -11.92 1.79 7.22
N VAL A 83 -13.05 1.89 6.53
CA VAL A 83 -14.26 1.08 6.73
C VAL A 83 -14.56 0.25 5.47
N PRO A 84 -15.32 -0.86 5.56
CA PRO A 84 -15.56 -1.76 4.43
C PRO A 84 -16.20 -1.07 3.22
N ASP A 85 -17.12 -0.13 3.43
CA ASP A 85 -17.78 0.60 2.35
C ASP A 85 -16.80 1.44 1.52
N GLN A 86 -15.85 2.12 2.18
CA GLN A 86 -14.81 2.89 1.49
C GLN A 86 -13.81 1.97 0.78
N PHE A 87 -13.50 0.83 1.40
CA PHE A 87 -12.67 -0.19 0.75
C PHE A 87 -13.36 -0.73 -0.51
N ALA A 88 -14.67 -0.98 -0.48
CA ALA A 88 -15.43 -1.46 -1.64
C ALA A 88 -15.41 -0.45 -2.80
N LEU A 89 -15.51 0.85 -2.51
CA LEU A 89 -15.36 1.90 -3.52
C LEU A 89 -13.95 1.92 -4.12
N TYR A 90 -12.92 1.81 -3.28
CA TYR A 90 -11.54 1.69 -3.71
C TYR A 90 -11.31 0.44 -4.58
N PHE A 91 -11.75 -0.73 -4.11
CA PHE A 91 -11.61 -2.01 -4.82
C PHE A 91 -12.27 -1.98 -6.20
N LYS A 92 -13.48 -1.41 -6.29
CA LYS A 92 -14.20 -1.24 -7.56
C LYS A 92 -13.46 -0.30 -8.52
N ALA A 93 -12.85 0.78 -8.02
CA ALA A 93 -12.04 1.68 -8.84
C ALA A 93 -10.75 0.97 -9.31
N ALA A 94 -10.04 0.30 -8.39
CA ALA A 94 -8.80 -0.44 -8.66
C ALA A 94 -8.98 -1.53 -9.73
N THR A 95 -10.12 -2.21 -9.71
CA THR A 95 -10.53 -3.20 -10.74
C THR A 95 -10.50 -2.60 -12.15
N ARG A 96 -10.90 -1.33 -12.30
CA ARG A 96 -10.92 -0.62 -13.59
C ARG A 96 -9.56 -0.02 -13.98
N SER A 97 -8.57 -0.12 -13.10
CA SER A 97 -7.22 0.39 -13.31
C SER A 97 -6.16 -0.70 -13.25
N TYR A 98 -6.53 -1.97 -13.43
CA TYR A 98 -5.58 -3.10 -13.39
C TYR A 98 -4.28 -2.80 -14.18
N PRO A 99 -3.09 -3.05 -13.61
CA PRO A 99 -2.81 -3.71 -12.32
C PRO A 99 -2.62 -2.73 -11.14
N PHE A 100 -3.19 -1.51 -11.21
CA PHE A 100 -3.05 -0.49 -10.18
C PHE A 100 -4.11 -0.65 -9.06
N GLY A 101 -3.65 -0.91 -7.84
CA GLY A 101 -4.47 -1.02 -6.64
C GLY A 101 -4.89 -2.45 -6.26
N SER A 102 -5.60 -2.56 -5.14
CA SER A 102 -6.22 -3.78 -4.64
C SER A 102 -7.62 -3.96 -5.23
N GLY A 103 -7.71 -4.49 -6.46
CA GLY A 103 -8.97 -4.76 -7.17
C GLY A 103 -9.00 -6.17 -7.76
N GLU A 104 -9.93 -6.44 -8.67
CA GLU A 104 -9.95 -7.71 -9.42
C GLU A 104 -8.78 -7.81 -10.41
N GLY A 105 -8.36 -9.04 -10.69
CA GLY A 105 -7.29 -9.39 -11.62
C GLY A 105 -6.12 -10.12 -10.93
N CYS A 106 -5.37 -10.91 -11.71
CA CYS A 106 -4.19 -11.60 -11.19
C CYS A 106 -2.93 -10.81 -11.60
N TYR A 107 -2.22 -10.20 -10.65
CA TYR A 107 -0.88 -9.63 -10.87
C TYR A 107 0.11 -10.20 -9.84
N ALA A 108 0.60 -11.41 -10.14
CA ALA A 108 1.65 -12.06 -9.38
C ALA A 108 3.03 -11.56 -9.80
N ILE A 109 3.88 -11.23 -8.83
CA ILE A 109 5.27 -10.85 -9.06
C ILE A 109 6.15 -12.09 -9.00
N ASN A 110 6.69 -12.49 -10.14
CA ASN A 110 7.61 -13.63 -10.23
C ASN A 110 8.86 -13.42 -9.34
N GLU A 111 9.33 -12.17 -9.22
CA GLU A 111 10.48 -11.79 -8.42
C GLU A 111 10.28 -11.98 -6.90
N CYS A 112 9.05 -12.18 -6.43
CA CYS A 112 8.80 -12.55 -5.03
C CYS A 112 9.05 -14.05 -4.77
N GLY A 113 9.25 -14.88 -5.81
CA GLY A 113 9.54 -16.31 -5.66
C GLY A 113 8.33 -17.20 -5.36
N PHE A 114 7.11 -16.66 -5.44
CA PHE A 114 5.86 -17.41 -5.24
C PHE A 114 5.22 -17.74 -6.60
N PRO A 115 4.75 -18.99 -6.81
CA PRO A 115 4.15 -19.38 -8.07
C PRO A 115 2.74 -18.80 -8.21
N GLY A 116 2.49 -18.05 -9.29
CA GLY A 116 1.16 -17.55 -9.63
C GLY A 116 0.51 -16.72 -8.51
N CYS A 117 -0.82 -16.83 -8.40
CA CYS A 117 -1.68 -16.05 -7.50
C CYS A 117 -1.62 -16.49 -6.01
N GLN A 118 -0.47 -16.97 -5.50
CA GLN A 118 -0.31 -17.46 -4.11
C GLN A 118 -0.05 -16.33 -3.09
N PRO A 119 -0.39 -16.51 -1.79
CA PRO A 119 0.01 -15.58 -0.75
C PRO A 119 1.53 -15.35 -0.72
N GLY A 120 1.95 -14.09 -0.67
CA GLY A 120 3.35 -13.66 -0.78
C GLY A 120 3.76 -13.24 -2.19
N SER A 121 2.97 -13.53 -3.23
CA SER A 121 3.23 -13.12 -4.62
C SER A 121 2.92 -11.65 -4.90
N GLY A 122 2.24 -10.97 -3.97
CA GLY A 122 1.66 -9.64 -4.17
C GLY A 122 0.29 -9.67 -4.83
N CYS A 123 -0.18 -10.82 -5.31
CA CYS A 123 -1.42 -10.87 -6.06
C CYS A 123 -2.68 -10.83 -5.20
N PRO A 124 -2.90 -11.73 -4.22
CA PRO A 124 -4.15 -11.80 -3.46
C PRO A 124 -4.57 -10.46 -2.82
N SER A 125 -3.61 -9.70 -2.30
CA SER A 125 -3.87 -8.39 -1.70
C SER A 125 -3.87 -7.23 -2.71
N GLY A 126 -3.30 -7.43 -3.91
CA GLY A 126 -2.97 -6.36 -4.84
C GLY A 126 -1.68 -5.58 -4.51
N ALA A 127 -0.88 -6.01 -3.52
CA ALA A 127 0.44 -5.44 -3.24
C ALA A 127 1.40 -5.47 -4.44
N GLY A 128 1.13 -6.36 -5.40
CA GLY A 128 1.78 -6.43 -6.70
C GLY A 128 1.77 -5.10 -7.47
N SER A 129 0.74 -4.28 -7.26
CA SER A 129 0.63 -2.93 -7.81
C SER A 129 1.87 -2.07 -7.53
N LEU A 130 2.50 -2.22 -6.35
CA LEU A 130 3.68 -1.43 -5.98
C LEU A 130 4.87 -1.75 -6.89
N TYR A 131 5.06 -3.01 -7.27
CA TYR A 131 6.11 -3.40 -8.20
C TYR A 131 5.77 -2.98 -9.64
N SER A 132 4.50 -3.06 -10.05
CA SER A 132 4.07 -2.53 -11.35
C SER A 132 4.42 -1.04 -11.49
N ILE A 133 4.14 -0.24 -10.45
CA ILE A 133 4.53 1.17 -10.41
C ILE A 133 6.05 1.33 -10.47
N ALA A 134 6.79 0.53 -9.70
CA ALA A 134 8.25 0.58 -9.66
C ALA A 134 8.90 0.29 -11.02
N ARG A 135 8.29 -0.51 -11.89
CA ARG A 135 8.77 -0.73 -13.27
C ARG A 135 8.74 0.53 -14.13
N VAL A 136 7.93 1.53 -13.75
CA VAL A 136 7.80 2.80 -14.48
C VAL A 136 8.63 3.90 -13.82
N VAL A 137 8.57 4.03 -12.49
CA VAL A 137 9.18 5.17 -11.77
C VAL A 137 10.48 4.83 -11.04
N GLY A 138 10.85 3.54 -10.97
CA GLY A 138 12.02 3.04 -10.23
C GLY A 138 11.67 2.55 -8.82
N SER A 139 12.25 1.43 -8.40
CA SER A 139 11.99 0.82 -7.09
C SER A 139 12.41 1.71 -5.92
N GLU A 140 13.54 2.41 -6.03
CA GLU A 140 14.01 3.34 -5.00
C GLU A 140 13.04 4.50 -4.80
N VAL A 141 12.49 5.05 -5.89
CA VAL A 141 11.49 6.13 -5.86
C VAL A 141 10.22 5.66 -5.17
N VAL A 142 9.74 4.45 -5.49
CA VAL A 142 8.58 3.85 -4.82
C VAL A 142 8.87 3.65 -3.33
N TRP A 143 10.02 3.09 -2.97
CA TRP A 143 10.40 2.87 -1.58
C TRP A 143 10.47 4.16 -0.77
N GLN A 144 11.10 5.20 -1.33
CA GLN A 144 11.19 6.52 -0.71
C GLN A 144 9.81 7.15 -0.52
N ALA A 145 8.91 7.04 -1.51
CA ALA A 145 7.55 7.55 -1.39
C ALA A 145 6.77 6.82 -0.28
N ILE A 146 6.87 5.49 -0.22
CA ILE A 146 6.22 4.67 0.81
C ILE A 146 6.72 5.04 2.20
N THR A 147 8.03 5.11 2.40
CA THR A 147 8.63 5.43 3.71
C THR A 147 8.30 6.86 4.15
N ALA A 148 8.29 7.83 3.24
CA ALA A 148 7.88 9.21 3.52
C ALA A 148 6.41 9.35 3.94
N GLU A 149 5.52 8.49 3.43
CA GLU A 149 4.10 8.45 3.83
C GLU A 149 3.91 7.71 5.16
N LEU A 150 4.48 6.51 5.29
CA LEU A 150 4.14 5.61 6.40
C LEU A 150 4.85 5.96 7.70
N ILE A 151 6.11 6.40 7.67
CA ILE A 151 6.87 6.67 8.90
C ILE A 151 6.19 7.75 9.75
N PRO A 152 5.79 8.92 9.20
CA PRO A 152 5.05 9.92 9.97
C PRO A 152 3.71 9.38 10.48
N TRP A 153 2.94 8.70 9.63
CA TRP A 153 1.62 8.16 9.99
C TRP A 153 1.69 7.16 11.16
N LEU A 154 2.68 6.27 11.16
CA LEU A 154 2.89 5.30 12.23
C LEU A 154 3.21 5.99 13.57
N LYS A 155 4.01 7.05 13.53
CA LYS A 155 4.39 7.89 14.70
C LYS A 155 3.22 8.71 15.23
N GLU A 156 2.48 9.42 14.38
CA GLU A 156 1.34 10.25 14.80
C GLU A 156 0.19 9.43 15.41
N GLY A 157 0.01 8.20 14.93
CA GLY A 157 -0.96 7.26 15.51
C GLY A 157 -0.63 6.89 16.97
N ASP A 158 0.62 7.04 17.40
CA ASP A 158 1.02 6.85 18.80
C ASP A 158 0.74 8.11 19.64
N GLU A 159 0.94 9.31 19.09
CA GLU A 159 0.67 10.56 19.81
C GLU A 159 -0.82 10.77 20.11
N LYS A 160 -1.71 10.48 19.15
CA LYS A 160 -3.17 10.57 19.38
C LYS A 160 -3.65 9.57 20.44
N GLN A 161 -3.01 8.40 20.56
CA GLN A 161 -3.31 7.43 21.60
C GLN A 161 -2.77 7.85 22.97
N LEU A 162 -1.56 8.42 23.03
CA LEU A 162 -0.96 8.94 24.26
C LEU A 162 -1.74 10.13 24.82
N ARG A 163 -2.17 11.08 23.97
CA ARG A 163 -3.01 12.23 24.38
C ARG A 163 -4.39 11.80 24.88
N LYS A 164 -5.00 10.77 24.28
CA LYS A 164 -6.27 10.20 24.79
C LYS A 164 -6.13 9.49 26.15
N LYS A 165 -4.95 8.95 26.47
CA LYS A 165 -4.67 8.32 27.77
C LYS A 165 -4.28 9.33 28.84
N ALA A 166 -3.64 10.43 28.48
CA ALA A 166 -3.24 11.50 29.40
C ALA A 166 -4.37 12.49 29.74
N GLY A 167 -5.51 12.42 29.05
CA GLY A 167 -6.70 13.26 29.28
C GLY A 167 -7.86 12.55 29.99
N LYS A 168 -7.59 11.48 30.74
CA LYS A 168 -8.55 10.80 31.62
C LYS A 168 -8.04 10.80 33.06
#